data_AF-A0A1I5GI41-F1
#
_entry.id   AF-A0A1I5GI41-F1
#
_cell.length_a   1.000
_cell.length_b   1.000
_cell.length_c   1.000
_cell.angle_alpha   90.00
_cell.angle_beta   90.00
_cell.angle_gamma   90.00
#
_symmetry.space_group_name_H-M   'P 1'
#
loop_
_entity.id
_entity.type
_entity.pdbx_description
1 polymer ?
#
loop_
_entity_poly.entity_id
_entity_poly.type
_entity_poly.pdbx_seq_one_letter_code
_entity_poly.pdbx_strand_id
1 'polypeptide(L)'
;MTDLDTPLDGAPFTSRSLGHLLLAESAREASDWARDLVPVGPRPGPAYRGALLADAAELLAKAQEVVTAAMLVERDDGASWSELAEAIGADVDDVRERWCAAHGSWVETTSGHVSTDRAARDSAYAARLAELDEWVQRHHDPSDPSIGPAPVSSVMERTAPLPELLSLQHAHQRSALEHGPGSPEALTPLRRSAQLHDVLAERAAAASDSDGACEHRADAAGLRTEIARCEALTSAAGR
;
A
#
# COMPACT_ATOMS: atom_id res chain seq x y z
N MET A 1 13.79 -23.30 -8.07
CA MET A 1 13.24 -22.28 -7.16
C MET A 1 13.08 -21.05 -8.01
N THR A 2 11.84 -20.78 -8.41
CA THR A 2 11.49 -20.10 -9.66
C THR A 2 11.63 -18.59 -9.50
N ASP A 3 12.23 -17.90 -10.48
CA ASP A 3 12.45 -16.44 -10.54
C ASP A 3 11.14 -15.59 -10.57
N LEU A 4 10.00 -16.24 -10.34
CA LEU A 4 8.66 -15.66 -10.26
C LEU A 4 8.31 -15.10 -8.87
N ASP A 5 9.08 -15.46 -7.84
CA ASP A 5 8.87 -14.97 -6.48
C ASP A 5 9.59 -13.63 -6.23
N THR A 6 10.55 -13.26 -7.08
CA THR A 6 11.31 -12.01 -6.94
C THR A 6 10.55 -10.84 -7.56
N PRO A 7 10.19 -9.79 -6.78
CA PRO A 7 9.52 -8.62 -7.31
C PRO A 7 10.28 -7.97 -8.47
N LEU A 8 9.54 -7.38 -9.41
CA LEU A 8 10.13 -6.62 -10.52
C LEU A 8 10.41 -5.18 -10.10
N ASP A 9 11.35 -4.54 -10.78
CA ASP A 9 11.58 -3.12 -10.59
C ASP A 9 10.28 -2.33 -10.84
N GLY A 10 10.03 -1.42 -9.91
CA GLY A 10 8.82 -0.63 -9.86
C GLY A 10 7.57 -1.38 -9.39
N ALA A 11 7.59 -2.69 -9.13
CA ALA A 11 6.43 -3.45 -8.62
C ALA A 11 5.79 -2.75 -7.41
N PRO A 12 4.46 -2.69 -7.31
CA PRO A 12 3.81 -1.98 -6.20
C PRO A 12 4.17 -2.64 -4.86
N PHE A 13 4.17 -1.86 -3.78
CA PHE A 13 4.29 -2.40 -2.43
C PHE A 13 3.14 -3.38 -2.13
N THR A 14 3.41 -4.39 -1.32
CA THR A 14 2.37 -5.33 -0.85
C THR A 14 1.36 -4.58 0.04
N SER A 15 0.12 -5.09 0.13
CA SER A 15 -0.90 -4.53 1.05
C SER A 15 -0.38 -4.47 2.47
N ARG A 16 0.30 -5.54 2.90
CA ARG A 16 1.01 -5.62 4.19
C ARG A 16 2.00 -4.48 4.40
N SER A 17 2.87 -4.21 3.43
CA SER A 17 3.86 -3.12 3.52
C SER A 17 3.20 -1.74 3.57
N LEU A 18 2.13 -1.53 2.80
CA LEU A 18 1.35 -0.31 2.87
C LEU A 18 0.67 -0.16 4.24
N GLY A 19 0.22 -1.26 4.85
CA GLY A 19 -0.35 -1.27 6.20
C GLY A 19 0.70 -0.90 7.24
N HIS A 20 1.91 -1.46 7.14
CA HIS A 20 3.03 -1.08 8.01
C HIS A 20 3.45 0.38 7.82
N LEU A 21 3.44 0.88 6.58
CA LEU A 21 3.70 2.30 6.32
C LEU A 21 2.66 3.19 7.01
N LEU A 22 1.36 2.87 6.87
CA LEU A 22 0.29 3.60 7.55
C LEU A 22 0.45 3.54 9.08
N LEU A 23 0.76 2.37 9.63
CA LEU A 23 1.01 2.21 11.05
C LEU A 23 2.19 3.06 11.53
N ALA A 24 3.30 3.08 10.78
CA ALA A 24 4.47 3.89 11.10
C ALA A 24 4.15 5.40 11.03
N GLU A 25 3.40 5.85 10.02
CA GLU A 25 2.95 7.24 9.90
C GLU A 25 2.07 7.65 11.08
N SER A 26 1.04 6.86 11.41
CA SER A 26 0.15 7.13 12.54
C SER A 26 0.91 7.11 13.88
N ALA A 27 1.84 6.17 14.07
CA ALA A 27 2.63 6.07 15.29
C ALA A 27 3.57 7.26 15.46
N ARG A 28 4.20 7.71 14.37
CA ARG A 28 5.01 8.94 14.34
C ARG A 28 4.17 10.14 14.77
N GLU A 29 3.01 10.34 14.14
CA GLU A 29 2.13 11.48 14.45
C GLU A 29 1.67 11.49 15.91
N ALA A 30 1.25 10.32 16.43
CA ALA A 30 0.88 10.20 17.83
C ALA A 30 2.06 10.48 18.77
N SER A 31 3.28 10.04 18.42
CA SER A 31 4.49 10.28 19.21
C SER A 31 4.88 11.76 19.23
N ASP A 32 4.89 12.42 18.08
CA ASP A 32 5.23 13.84 17.98
C ASP A 32 4.19 14.69 18.72
N TRP A 33 2.89 14.38 18.58
CA TRP A 33 1.82 15.06 19.33
C TRP A 33 1.95 14.87 20.84
N ALA A 34 2.23 13.63 21.29
CA ALA A 34 2.46 13.35 22.70
C ALA A 34 3.68 14.10 23.26
N ARG A 35 4.72 14.28 22.45
CA ARG A 35 5.93 15.04 22.83
C ARG A 35 5.61 16.53 22.97
N ASP A 36 4.83 17.10 22.05
CA ASP A 36 4.44 18.51 22.09
C ASP A 36 3.56 18.86 23.30
N LEU A 37 2.83 17.88 23.82
CA LEU A 37 2.06 18.00 25.06
C LEU A 37 2.92 18.07 26.33
N VAL A 38 4.18 17.66 26.27
CA VAL A 38 5.08 17.69 27.44
C VAL A 38 5.50 19.14 27.70
N PRO A 39 5.15 19.71 28.87
CA PRO A 39 5.47 21.10 29.15
C PRO A 39 6.99 21.29 29.28
N VAL A 40 7.57 22.03 28.33
CA VAL A 40 8.97 22.45 28.36
C VAL A 40 9.09 23.94 28.70
N GLY A 41 9.95 24.28 29.67
CA GLY A 41 10.18 25.67 30.07
C GLY A 41 9.19 26.24 31.10
N PRO A 42 9.13 27.58 31.25
CA PRO A 42 8.26 28.22 32.24
C PRO A 42 6.80 27.97 31.90
N ARG A 43 6.01 27.45 32.87
CA ARG A 43 4.59 27.24 32.65
C ARG A 43 3.90 28.55 32.27
N PRO A 44 3.10 28.56 31.19
CA PRO A 44 2.11 29.59 30.96
C PRO A 44 1.30 29.84 32.24
N GLY A 45 1.01 31.11 32.54
CA GLY A 45 0.11 31.48 33.63
C GLY A 45 -1.29 30.86 33.49
N PRO A 46 -2.22 31.13 34.41
CA PRO A 46 -3.51 30.43 34.50
C PRO A 46 -4.43 30.80 33.32
N ALA A 47 -4.24 30.18 32.15
CA ALA A 47 -4.95 30.57 30.94
C ALA A 47 -5.23 29.42 29.95
N TYR A 48 -5.19 28.15 30.38
CA TYR A 48 -5.44 27.03 29.46
C TYR A 48 -6.88 26.98 28.95
N ARG A 49 -7.89 27.49 29.68
CA ARG A 49 -9.30 27.62 29.22
C ARG A 49 -9.86 26.41 28.41
N GLY A 50 -9.45 25.19 28.75
CA GLY A 50 -9.87 23.96 28.06
C GLY A 50 -8.94 23.47 26.93
N ALA A 51 -7.93 24.23 26.51
CA ALA A 51 -6.98 23.86 25.47
C ALA A 51 -6.29 22.51 25.77
N LEU A 52 -5.78 22.30 26.98
CA LEU A 52 -5.16 21.02 27.36
C LEU A 52 -6.10 19.81 27.22
N LEU A 53 -7.41 20.01 27.45
CA LEU A 53 -8.38 18.93 27.26
C LEU A 53 -8.62 18.66 25.77
N ALA A 54 -8.64 19.70 24.94
CA ALA A 54 -8.72 19.56 23.49
C ALA A 54 -7.47 18.85 22.94
N ASP A 55 -6.28 19.25 23.38
CA ASP A 55 -5.02 18.64 22.95
C ASP A 55 -4.91 17.17 23.39
N ALA A 56 -5.40 16.84 24.59
CA ALA A 56 -5.48 15.46 25.07
C ALA A 56 -6.52 14.62 24.31
N ALA A 57 -7.65 15.23 23.90
CA ALA A 57 -8.64 14.55 23.06
C ALA A 57 -8.08 14.28 21.66
N GLU A 58 -7.28 15.20 21.11
CA GLU A 58 -6.59 15.00 19.83
C GLU A 58 -5.55 13.87 19.93
N LEU A 59 -4.78 13.81 21.03
CA LEU A 59 -3.87 12.67 21.27
C LEU A 59 -4.63 11.33 21.28
N LEU A 60 -5.81 11.30 21.90
CA LEU A 60 -6.64 10.10 21.91
C LEU A 60 -7.13 9.73 20.49
N ALA A 61 -7.48 10.70 19.67
CA ALA A 61 -7.85 10.47 18.26
C ALA A 61 -6.67 9.87 17.48
N LYS A 62 -5.46 10.41 17.63
CA LYS A 62 -4.24 9.88 17.01
C LYS A 62 -3.90 8.47 17.49
N ALA A 63 -4.06 8.18 18.78
CA ALA A 63 -3.91 6.82 19.30
C ALA A 63 -4.92 5.84 18.67
N GLN A 64 -6.15 6.28 18.39
CA GLN A 64 -7.15 5.44 17.70
C GLN A 64 -6.82 5.21 16.22
N GLU A 65 -6.18 6.16 15.54
CA GLU A 65 -5.64 5.96 14.20
C GLU A 65 -4.56 4.87 14.21
N VAL A 66 -3.64 4.89 15.18
CA VAL A 66 -2.62 3.84 15.37
C VAL A 66 -3.25 2.46 15.55
N VAL A 67 -4.26 2.35 16.42
CA VAL A 67 -4.97 1.07 16.65
C VAL A 67 -5.65 0.58 15.38
N THR A 68 -6.25 1.48 14.61
CA THR A 68 -6.89 1.13 13.33
C THR A 68 -5.85 0.65 12.32
N ALA A 69 -4.71 1.33 12.19
CA ALA A 69 -3.63 0.92 11.31
C ALA A 69 -3.03 -0.44 11.71
N ALA A 70 -2.84 -0.68 13.01
CA ALA A 70 -2.37 -1.97 13.53
C ALA A 70 -3.36 -3.10 13.21
N MET A 71 -4.67 -2.86 13.38
CA MET A 71 -5.70 -3.81 13.01
C MET A 71 -5.65 -4.16 11.52
N LEU A 72 -5.43 -3.18 10.63
CA LEU A 72 -5.30 -3.45 9.19
C LEU A 72 -4.11 -4.37 8.88
N VAL A 73 -2.96 -4.13 9.51
CA VAL A 73 -1.77 -4.99 9.37
C VAL A 73 -2.06 -6.42 9.83
N GLU A 74 -2.61 -6.58 11.04
CA GLU A 74 -2.94 -7.90 11.59
C GLU A 74 -3.97 -8.65 10.73
N ARG A 75 -4.97 -7.94 10.20
CA ARG A 75 -5.96 -8.51 9.28
C ARG A 75 -5.33 -8.96 7.96
N ASP A 76 -4.41 -8.19 7.40
CA ASP A 76 -3.66 -8.55 6.19
C ASP A 76 -2.73 -9.75 6.45
N ASP A 77 -2.24 -9.91 7.68
CA ASP A 77 -1.47 -11.09 8.15
C ASP A 77 -2.34 -12.31 8.47
N GLY A 78 -3.67 -12.16 8.37
CA GLY A 78 -4.64 -13.25 8.48
C GLY A 78 -5.29 -13.41 9.86
N ALA A 79 -5.05 -12.50 10.80
CA ALA A 79 -5.69 -12.54 12.11
C ALA A 79 -7.21 -12.47 11.99
N SER A 80 -7.91 -13.38 12.65
CA SER A 80 -9.38 -13.41 12.72
C SER A 80 -9.93 -12.29 13.61
N TRP A 81 -11.21 -11.92 13.41
CA TRP A 81 -11.89 -10.95 14.28
C TRP A 81 -11.92 -11.38 15.75
N SER A 82 -11.96 -12.69 16.02
CA SER A 82 -11.90 -13.24 17.37
C SER A 82 -10.53 -13.02 18.03
N GLU A 83 -9.44 -13.25 17.31
CA GLU A 83 -8.08 -13.03 17.84
C GLU A 83 -7.85 -11.54 18.14
N LEU A 84 -8.34 -10.65 17.27
CA LEU A 84 -8.26 -9.21 17.49
C LEU A 84 -9.07 -8.75 18.70
N ALA A 85 -10.29 -9.28 18.87
CA ALA A 85 -11.13 -8.97 20.01
C ALA A 85 -10.53 -9.46 21.33
N GLU A 86 -9.96 -10.67 21.34
CA GLU A 86 -9.23 -11.20 22.48
C GLU A 86 -8.02 -10.32 22.84
N ALA A 87 -7.23 -9.90 21.85
CA ALA A 87 -6.03 -9.09 22.05
C ALA A 87 -6.30 -7.74 22.76
N ILE A 88 -7.48 -7.15 22.53
CA ILE A 88 -7.87 -5.87 23.13
C ILE A 88 -8.91 -6.00 24.25
N GLY A 89 -9.33 -7.23 24.58
CA GLY A 89 -10.34 -7.50 25.62
C GLY A 89 -11.73 -6.95 25.29
N ALA A 90 -12.15 -7.01 24.02
CA ALA A 90 -13.46 -6.54 23.54
C ALA A 90 -14.34 -7.69 23.06
N ASP A 91 -15.62 -7.40 22.81
CA ASP A 91 -16.52 -8.35 22.15
C ASP A 91 -16.23 -8.43 20.64
N VAL A 92 -16.41 -9.62 20.06
CA VAL A 92 -16.14 -9.85 18.63
C VAL A 92 -17.07 -9.04 17.73
N ASP A 93 -18.35 -8.92 18.10
CA ASP A 93 -19.33 -8.19 17.30
C ASP A 93 -19.03 -6.69 17.34
N ASP A 94 -18.63 -6.13 18.49
CA ASP A 94 -18.20 -4.74 18.64
C ASP A 94 -16.97 -4.42 17.77
N VAL A 95 -15.96 -5.30 17.78
CA VAL A 95 -14.75 -5.19 16.96
C VAL A 95 -15.08 -5.22 15.48
N ARG A 96 -15.98 -6.12 15.07
CA ARG A 96 -16.42 -6.23 13.69
C ARG A 96 -17.21 -5.01 13.24
N GLU A 97 -18.17 -4.57 14.04
CA GLU A 97 -18.96 -3.36 13.74
C GLU A 97 -18.04 -2.16 13.54
N ARG A 98 -17.04 -2.02 14.42
CA ARG A 98 -16.10 -0.90 14.39
C ARG A 98 -15.22 -0.88 13.14
N TRP A 99 -14.68 -2.03 12.72
CA TRP A 99 -13.57 -2.06 11.76
C TRP A 99 -13.83 -2.78 10.43
N CYS A 100 -14.95 -3.50 10.28
CA CYS A 100 -15.26 -4.23 9.04
C CYS A 100 -15.31 -3.30 7.82
N ALA A 101 -15.94 -2.13 7.95
CA ALA A 101 -16.04 -1.16 6.86
C ALA A 101 -14.66 -0.56 6.50
N ALA A 102 -13.85 -0.22 7.51
CA ALA A 102 -12.51 0.32 7.31
C ALA A 102 -11.60 -0.70 6.60
N HIS A 103 -11.62 -1.96 7.04
CA HIS A 103 -10.89 -3.05 6.40
C HIS A 103 -11.39 -3.32 4.97
N GLY A 104 -12.70 -3.27 4.72
CA GLY A 104 -13.24 -3.41 3.37
C GLY A 104 -12.74 -2.31 2.41
N SER A 105 -12.76 -1.05 2.86
CA SER A 105 -12.24 0.09 2.09
C SER A 105 -10.73 0.00 1.88
N TRP A 106 -9.98 -0.48 2.88
CA TRP A 106 -8.55 -0.74 2.78
C TRP A 106 -8.23 -1.73 1.67
N VAL A 107 -8.85 -2.92 1.71
CA VAL A 107 -8.65 -3.97 0.69
C VAL A 107 -8.98 -3.45 -0.70
N GLU A 108 -10.05 -2.67 -0.86
CA GLU A 108 -10.41 -2.08 -2.15
C GLU A 108 -9.37 -1.08 -2.67
N THR A 109 -8.81 -0.28 -1.76
CA THR A 109 -7.80 0.74 -2.08
C THR A 109 -6.47 0.09 -2.46
N THR A 110 -6.04 -0.93 -1.72
CA THR A 110 -4.75 -1.61 -1.94
C THR A 110 -4.79 -2.62 -3.08
N SER A 111 -5.93 -3.26 -3.34
CA SER A 111 -6.02 -4.36 -4.31
C SER A 111 -6.30 -3.91 -5.76
N GLY A 112 -6.67 -2.65 -6.02
CA GLY A 112 -7.40 -2.35 -7.26
C GLY A 112 -7.15 -1.02 -7.96
N HIS A 113 -6.33 -0.10 -7.45
CA HIS A 113 -6.11 1.19 -8.13
C HIS A 113 -4.73 1.27 -8.81
N VAL A 114 -4.68 0.71 -10.03
CA VAL A 114 -3.60 1.00 -10.98
C VAL A 114 -3.82 2.43 -11.47
N SER A 115 -3.16 3.39 -10.82
CA SER A 115 -3.26 4.79 -11.20
C SER A 115 -2.47 5.07 -12.47
N THR A 116 -3.00 5.96 -13.30
CA THR A 116 -2.29 6.57 -14.42
C THR A 116 -1.07 7.36 -13.95
N ASP A 117 -1.04 7.80 -12.69
CA ASP A 117 0.06 8.53 -12.07
C ASP A 117 0.85 7.68 -11.05
N ARG A 118 1.29 6.50 -11.50
CA ARG A 118 2.13 5.60 -10.70
C ARG A 118 3.45 6.27 -10.28
N ALA A 119 4.08 7.01 -11.20
CA ALA A 119 5.38 7.62 -10.93
C ALA A 119 5.32 8.64 -9.80
N ALA A 120 4.29 9.50 -9.75
CA ALA A 120 4.13 10.42 -8.63
C ALA A 120 3.81 9.67 -7.33
N ARG A 121 3.01 8.60 -7.38
CA ARG A 121 2.73 7.78 -6.21
C ARG A 121 3.98 7.10 -5.65
N ASP A 122 4.79 6.48 -6.51
CA ASP A 122 6.03 5.83 -6.10
C ASP A 122 7.02 6.85 -5.51
N SER A 123 7.10 8.05 -6.11
CA SER A 123 7.89 9.16 -5.57
C SER A 123 7.37 9.63 -4.20
N ALA A 124 6.04 9.69 -4.02
CA ALA A 124 5.43 10.09 -2.75
C ALA A 124 5.72 9.06 -1.65
N TYR A 125 5.62 7.75 -1.96
CA TYR A 125 5.99 6.70 -1.01
C TYR A 125 7.48 6.73 -0.66
N ALA A 126 8.35 6.92 -1.66
CA ALA A 126 9.79 7.03 -1.40
C ALA A 126 10.13 8.20 -0.48
N ALA A 127 9.50 9.36 -0.68
CA ALA A 127 9.67 10.53 0.19
C ALA A 127 9.20 10.24 1.63
N ARG A 128 8.00 9.68 1.80
CA ARG A 128 7.45 9.32 3.12
C ARG A 128 8.32 8.32 3.87
N LEU A 129 8.78 7.28 3.18
CA LEU A 129 9.65 6.27 3.76
C LEU A 129 11.00 6.88 4.21
N ALA A 130 11.59 7.77 3.41
CA ALA A 130 12.80 8.48 3.79
C ALA A 130 12.59 9.39 5.02
N GLU A 131 11.46 10.09 5.09
CA GLU A 131 11.10 10.91 6.27
C GLU A 131 10.94 10.05 7.53
N LEU A 132 10.34 8.87 7.41
CA LEU A 132 10.20 7.93 8.53
C LEU A 132 11.54 7.34 8.94
N ASP A 133 12.40 6.96 7.99
CA ASP A 133 13.76 6.49 8.27
C ASP A 133 14.56 7.53 9.04
N GLU A 134 14.48 8.80 8.64
CA GLU A 134 15.13 9.90 9.34
C GLU A 134 14.53 10.13 10.73
N TRP A 135 13.19 10.09 10.85
CA TRP A 135 12.51 10.25 12.13
C TRP A 135 12.91 9.16 13.12
N VAL A 136 12.95 7.89 12.70
CA VAL A 136 13.35 6.77 13.57
C VAL A 136 14.81 6.94 14.00
N GLN A 137 15.71 7.29 13.08
CA GLN A 137 17.12 7.53 13.42
C GLN A 137 17.31 8.67 14.41
N ARG A 138 16.56 9.76 14.28
CA ARG A 138 16.65 10.92 15.19
C ARG A 138 16.18 10.62 16.60
N HIS A 139 15.24 9.68 16.74
CA HIS A 139 14.62 9.32 18.02
C HIS A 139 15.11 7.98 18.59
N HIS A 140 16.11 7.36 17.95
CA HIS A 140 16.75 6.15 18.42
C HIS A 140 17.58 6.43 19.68
N ASP A 141 17.37 5.65 20.75
CA ASP A 141 18.17 5.76 21.96
C ASP A 141 19.51 5.01 21.77
N PRO A 142 20.65 5.51 22.28
CA PRO A 142 21.92 4.78 22.21
C PRO A 142 21.91 3.37 22.81
N SER A 143 20.94 3.06 23.67
CA SER A 143 20.73 1.73 24.26
C SER A 143 19.86 0.79 23.40
N ASP A 144 19.19 1.32 22.37
CA ASP A 144 18.39 0.53 21.46
C ASP A 144 19.28 -0.31 20.51
N PRO A 145 18.81 -1.47 20.02
CA PRO A 145 19.53 -2.27 19.03
C PRO A 145 19.86 -1.46 17.77
N SER A 146 20.99 -1.75 17.12
CA SER A 146 21.34 -1.08 15.86
C SER A 146 20.31 -1.38 14.77
N ILE A 147 19.76 -0.33 14.17
CA ILE A 147 18.63 -0.40 13.23
C ILE A 147 18.99 -0.17 11.74
N GLY A 148 20.28 -0.13 11.40
CA GLY A 148 20.72 0.16 10.01
C GLY A 148 20.36 1.58 9.53
N PRO A 149 20.71 1.95 8.29
CA PRO A 149 20.54 3.32 7.79
C PRO A 149 19.13 3.63 7.24
N ALA A 150 18.28 2.62 7.07
CA ALA A 150 16.95 2.75 6.47
C ALA A 150 15.95 1.79 7.17
N PRO A 151 15.68 2.01 8.47
CA PRO A 151 14.99 1.06 9.33
C PRO A 151 13.56 0.71 8.87
N VAL A 152 12.85 1.64 8.26
CA VAL A 152 11.48 1.46 7.76
C VAL A 152 11.51 1.03 6.30
N SER A 153 12.27 1.72 5.44
CA SER A 153 12.32 1.39 4.01
C SER A 153 12.85 -0.03 3.74
N SER A 154 13.81 -0.50 4.52
CA SER A 154 14.48 -1.79 4.29
C SER A 154 13.61 -3.02 4.52
N VAL A 155 12.51 -2.87 5.27
CA VAL A 155 11.56 -3.96 5.57
C VAL A 155 10.33 -3.92 4.67
N MET A 156 10.24 -2.97 3.73
CA MET A 156 9.12 -2.88 2.79
C MET A 156 9.25 -3.92 1.67
N GLU A 157 8.18 -4.67 1.46
CA GLU A 157 8.07 -5.72 0.46
C GLU A 157 7.29 -5.24 -0.77
N ARG A 158 7.76 -5.64 -1.95
CA ARG A 158 7.06 -5.40 -3.22
C ARG A 158 6.34 -6.66 -3.66
N THR A 159 5.27 -6.47 -4.41
CA THR A 159 4.41 -7.54 -4.91
C THR A 159 5.15 -8.37 -5.95
N ALA A 160 5.08 -9.69 -5.84
CA ALA A 160 5.63 -10.60 -6.83
C ALA A 160 4.85 -10.54 -8.16
N PRO A 161 5.46 -10.89 -9.31
CA PRO A 161 4.83 -10.80 -10.62
C PRO A 161 3.46 -11.49 -10.74
N LEU A 162 3.29 -12.70 -10.20
CA LEU A 162 2.05 -13.46 -10.34
C LEU A 162 0.87 -12.80 -9.61
N PRO A 163 0.98 -12.45 -8.30
CA PRO A 163 -0.04 -11.64 -7.63
C PRO A 163 -0.31 -10.31 -8.34
N GLU A 164 0.72 -9.63 -8.87
CA GLU A 164 0.53 -8.38 -9.62
C GLU A 164 -0.33 -8.60 -10.87
N LEU A 165 -0.05 -9.64 -11.67
CA LEU A 165 -0.85 -9.98 -12.86
C LEU A 165 -2.33 -10.25 -12.52
N LEU A 166 -2.60 -10.98 -11.44
CA LEU A 166 -3.96 -11.27 -10.98
C LEU A 166 -4.70 -9.99 -10.55
N SER A 167 -4.04 -9.13 -9.78
CA SER A 167 -4.60 -7.83 -9.40
C SER A 167 -4.87 -6.94 -10.62
N LEU A 168 -3.98 -6.93 -11.61
CA LEU A 168 -4.15 -6.17 -12.85
C LEU A 168 -5.34 -6.70 -13.68
N GLN A 169 -5.53 -8.01 -13.73
CA GLN A 169 -6.68 -8.62 -14.41
C GLN A 169 -8.01 -8.22 -13.75
N HIS A 170 -8.10 -8.28 -12.42
CA HIS A 170 -9.28 -7.83 -11.69
C HIS A 170 -9.54 -6.33 -11.87
N ALA A 171 -8.48 -5.51 -11.81
CA ALA A 171 -8.58 -4.07 -12.05
C ALA A 171 -9.11 -3.76 -13.45
N HIS A 172 -8.59 -4.45 -14.48
CA HIS A 172 -9.10 -4.31 -15.85
C HIS A 172 -10.58 -4.64 -15.97
N GLN A 173 -11.00 -5.80 -15.43
CA GLN A 173 -12.40 -6.25 -15.49
C GLN A 173 -13.34 -5.24 -14.83
N ARG A 174 -12.98 -4.74 -13.65
CA ARG A 174 -13.77 -3.73 -12.93
C ARG A 174 -13.85 -2.42 -13.72
N SER A 175 -12.71 -1.88 -14.15
CA SER A 175 -12.68 -0.61 -14.89
C SER A 175 -13.40 -0.71 -16.24
N ALA A 176 -13.34 -1.84 -16.92
CA ALA A 176 -14.07 -2.06 -18.18
C ALA A 176 -15.59 -2.08 -17.97
N LEU A 177 -16.07 -2.60 -16.83
CA LEU A 177 -17.50 -2.59 -16.48
C LEU A 177 -17.98 -1.18 -16.10
N GLU A 178 -17.18 -0.43 -15.36
CA GLU A 178 -17.54 0.89 -14.83
C GLU A 178 -17.40 2.01 -15.88
N HIS A 179 -16.30 2.01 -16.62
CA HIS A 179 -15.89 3.12 -17.50
C HIS A 179 -15.94 2.75 -18.98
N GLY A 180 -16.21 1.48 -19.30
CA GLY A 180 -16.15 0.92 -20.64
C GLY A 180 -14.75 0.39 -21.01
N PRO A 181 -14.66 -0.60 -21.91
CA PRO A 181 -13.43 -1.36 -22.18
C PRO A 181 -12.31 -0.55 -22.85
N GLY A 182 -12.64 0.56 -23.51
CA GLY A 182 -11.67 1.43 -24.17
C GLY A 182 -11.37 2.74 -23.43
N SER A 183 -11.81 2.84 -22.17
CA SER A 183 -11.45 3.96 -21.30
C SER A 183 -9.96 3.91 -20.90
N PRO A 184 -9.32 5.06 -20.62
CA PRO A 184 -7.96 5.09 -20.07
C PRO A 184 -7.79 4.23 -18.81
N GLU A 185 -8.82 4.20 -17.96
CA GLU A 185 -8.89 3.43 -16.72
C GLU A 185 -8.86 1.92 -17.02
N ALA A 186 -9.63 1.44 -18.01
CA ALA A 186 -9.62 0.03 -18.40
C ALA A 186 -8.34 -0.39 -19.14
N LEU A 187 -7.72 0.52 -19.89
CA LEU A 187 -6.50 0.24 -20.67
C LEU A 187 -5.23 0.25 -19.83
N THR A 188 -5.19 1.01 -18.73
CA THR A 188 -3.98 1.17 -17.91
C THR A 188 -3.50 -0.15 -17.28
N PRO A 189 -4.36 -0.98 -16.67
CA PRO A 189 -3.97 -2.31 -16.19
C PRO A 189 -3.45 -3.22 -17.31
N LEU A 190 -4.08 -3.24 -18.49
CA LEU A 190 -3.63 -4.05 -19.63
C LEU A 190 -2.23 -3.66 -20.10
N ARG A 191 -1.94 -2.36 -20.20
CA ARG A 191 -0.62 -1.86 -20.59
C ARG A 191 0.45 -2.31 -19.60
N ARG A 192 0.15 -2.26 -18.30
CA ARG A 192 1.07 -2.74 -17.26
C ARG A 192 1.21 -4.26 -17.30
N SER A 193 0.16 -5.04 -17.51
CA SER A 193 0.27 -6.49 -17.69
C SER A 193 1.19 -6.84 -18.87
N ALA A 194 1.07 -6.14 -20.00
CA ALA A 194 1.93 -6.37 -21.16
C ALA A 194 3.41 -6.08 -20.85
N GLN A 195 3.70 -4.97 -20.16
CA GLN A 195 5.06 -4.64 -19.69
C GLN A 195 5.60 -5.70 -18.73
N LEU A 196 4.76 -6.23 -17.84
CA LEU A 196 5.17 -7.24 -16.87
C LEU A 196 5.54 -8.55 -17.58
N HIS A 197 4.75 -8.96 -18.57
CA HIS A 197 5.07 -10.11 -19.43
C HIS A 197 6.35 -9.90 -20.25
N ASP A 198 6.65 -8.69 -20.73
CA ASP A 198 7.93 -8.42 -21.41
C ASP A 198 9.12 -8.68 -20.48
N VAL A 199 9.08 -8.15 -19.25
CA VAL A 199 10.15 -8.35 -18.26
C VAL A 199 10.28 -9.81 -17.86
N LEU A 200 9.17 -10.53 -17.70
CA LEU A 200 9.18 -11.96 -17.42
C LEU A 200 9.77 -12.77 -18.58
N ALA A 201 9.51 -12.39 -19.83
CA ALA A 201 10.11 -13.02 -20.99
C ALA A 201 11.63 -12.81 -21.05
N GLU A 202 12.11 -11.61 -20.68
CA GLU A 202 13.54 -11.30 -20.60
C GLU A 202 14.23 -12.14 -19.50
N ARG A 203 13.61 -12.25 -18.32
CA ARG A 203 14.12 -13.10 -17.22
C ARG A 203 14.16 -14.58 -17.61
N ALA A 204 13.09 -15.11 -18.19
CA ALA A 204 13.03 -16.50 -18.65
C ALA A 204 14.12 -16.78 -19.71
N ALA A 205 14.32 -15.85 -20.66
CA ALA A 205 15.39 -15.97 -21.65
C ALA A 205 16.78 -15.97 -21.01
N ALA A 206 17.02 -15.09 -20.02
CA ALA A 206 18.28 -15.05 -19.26
C ALA A 206 18.52 -16.35 -18.45
N ALA A 207 17.45 -16.98 -17.96
CA ALA A 207 17.48 -18.29 -17.29
C ALA A 207 17.59 -19.48 -18.26
N SER A 208 17.72 -19.24 -19.57
CA SER A 208 17.71 -20.28 -20.62
C SER A 208 16.40 -21.09 -20.71
N ASP A 209 15.30 -20.54 -20.18
CA ASP A 209 13.95 -21.09 -20.34
C ASP A 209 13.29 -20.48 -21.60
N SER A 210 13.57 -21.11 -22.75
CA SER A 210 13.06 -20.63 -24.03
C SER A 210 11.55 -20.77 -24.17
N ASP A 211 10.93 -21.73 -23.49
CA ASP A 211 9.50 -22.00 -23.61
C ASP A 211 8.71 -20.94 -22.82
N GLY A 212 9.07 -20.72 -21.56
CA GLY A 212 8.49 -19.64 -20.75
C GLY A 212 8.72 -18.26 -21.36
N ALA A 213 9.89 -18.02 -21.95
CA ALA A 213 10.15 -16.77 -22.67
C ALA A 213 9.24 -16.60 -23.92
N CYS A 214 8.90 -17.70 -24.59
CA CYS A 214 7.99 -17.67 -25.74
C CYS A 214 6.55 -17.40 -25.31
N GLU A 215 6.09 -18.09 -24.26
CA GLU A 215 4.77 -17.91 -23.67
C GLU A 215 4.54 -16.46 -23.24
N HIS A 216 5.43 -15.89 -22.44
CA HIS A 216 5.29 -14.51 -21.99
C HIS A 216 5.34 -13.49 -23.13
N ARG A 217 6.14 -13.71 -24.18
CA ARG A 217 6.10 -12.86 -25.39
C ARG A 217 4.76 -12.96 -26.10
N ALA A 218 4.18 -14.16 -26.19
CA ALA A 218 2.88 -14.37 -26.80
C ALA A 218 1.77 -13.65 -26.00
N ASP A 219 1.80 -13.75 -24.67
CA ASP A 219 0.87 -13.04 -23.77
C ASP A 219 0.97 -11.53 -23.94
N ALA A 220 2.19 -10.97 -23.92
CA ALA A 220 2.43 -9.55 -24.13
C ALA A 220 1.91 -9.09 -25.51
N ALA A 221 2.09 -9.89 -26.56
CA ALA A 221 1.57 -9.59 -27.90
C ALA A 221 0.03 -9.65 -27.96
N GLY A 222 -0.59 -10.62 -27.28
CA GLY A 222 -2.03 -10.73 -27.14
C GLY A 222 -2.64 -9.51 -26.45
N LEU A 223 -2.06 -9.08 -25.32
CA LEU A 223 -2.50 -7.89 -24.59
C LEU A 223 -2.37 -6.61 -25.42
N ARG A 224 -1.29 -6.43 -26.19
CA ARG A 224 -1.15 -5.28 -27.10
C ARG A 224 -2.19 -5.27 -28.21
N THR A 225 -2.54 -6.44 -28.73
CA THR A 225 -3.61 -6.60 -29.73
C THR A 225 -4.96 -6.20 -29.13
N GLU A 226 -5.22 -6.61 -27.89
CA GLU A 226 -6.42 -6.23 -27.15
C GLU A 226 -6.51 -4.70 -26.94
N ILE A 227 -5.42 -4.08 -26.50
CA ILE A 227 -5.33 -2.63 -26.32
C ILE A 227 -5.67 -1.90 -27.63
N ALA A 228 -5.04 -2.29 -28.74
CA ALA A 228 -5.29 -1.68 -30.05
C ALA A 228 -6.75 -1.85 -30.50
N ARG A 229 -7.37 -3.00 -30.21
CA ARG A 229 -8.79 -3.26 -30.50
C ARG A 229 -9.70 -2.32 -29.70
N CYS A 230 -9.47 -2.20 -28.39
CA CYS A 230 -10.24 -1.32 -27.52
C CYS A 230 -10.12 0.16 -27.91
N GLU A 231 -8.91 0.63 -28.24
CA GLU A 231 -8.67 2.01 -28.72
C GLU A 231 -9.39 2.30 -30.05
N ALA A 232 -9.42 1.32 -30.96
CA ALA A 232 -10.13 1.43 -32.24
C ALA A 232 -11.66 1.54 -32.05
N LEU A 233 -12.24 0.77 -31.11
CA LEU A 233 -13.67 0.81 -30.79
C LEU A 233 -14.08 2.18 -30.21
N THR A 234 -13.29 2.73 -29.28
CA THR A 234 -13.53 4.08 -28.73
C THR A 234 -13.47 5.15 -29.81
N SER A 235 -12.47 5.05 -30.71
CA SER A 235 -12.31 6.00 -31.83
C SER A 235 -13.45 5.94 -32.85
N ALA A 236 -14.11 4.78 -32.99
CA ALA A 236 -15.27 4.62 -33.86
C ALA A 236 -16.57 5.12 -33.23
N ALA A 237 -16.73 4.98 -31.91
CA ALA A 237 -17.91 5.44 -31.17
C ALA A 237 -17.98 6.96 -30.96
N GLY A 238 -16.84 7.65 -31.04
CA GLY A 238 -16.76 9.12 -30.93
C GLY A 238 -16.95 9.89 -32.25
N ARG A 239 -17.24 9.23 -33.36
CA ARG A 239 -17.55 9.83 -34.67
C ARG A 239 -19.03 9.74 -34.97
#